data_AF-A0A7D7ZWA0-F1
#
_entry.id   AF-A0A7D7ZWA0-F1
#
_cell.length_a   1.000
_cell.length_b   1.000
_cell.length_c   1.000
_cell.angle_alpha   90.00
_cell.angle_beta   90.00
_cell.angle_gamma   90.00
#
_symmetry.space_group_name_H-M   'P 1'
#
loop_
_entity.id
_entity.type
_entity.pdbx_description
1 polymer ?
#
loop_
_entity_poly.entity_id
_entity_poly.type
_entity_poly.pdbx_seq_one_letter_code
_entity_poly.pdbx_strand_id
1 'polypeptide(L)'
;MIPDVQGNIPVLNAFYKNRYPDEWSSATTPNPYSKKRMEASPLSRVLEQAAPGKDWSMGAGHTILFDYQTNTSDEVLQFDVDFSGADPLFVVADTYYPTGKLYKTITKDENWNSSHGKDRTTEEFKDKLSRIILKRTYNNQQTHDTYYVYDDFGNLTYVLPPLAAAKTNVYQTGTTSYPAGTFVSGGNPTGTVTFGIEQTAPGTFEFVADFDLQNLANSTFKTGYIMDLPHTHPAMGSHTYLGGASVSESSGGVFAYRYVSYYARDGKLYAYGGGYSSNGVNTLVISDFDRTTRVSLPQNLQGYTEAETAEKVR
;
A
#
# COMPACT_ATOMS: atom_id res chain seq x y z
N MET A 1 3.80 3.53 51.10
CA MET A 1 5.19 3.94 50.78
C MET A 1 5.13 5.39 50.31
N ILE A 2 5.87 6.29 50.96
CA ILE A 2 5.84 7.73 50.64
C ILE A 2 7.09 8.05 49.80
N PRO A 3 6.95 8.58 48.58
CA PRO A 3 8.09 9.04 47.80
C PRO A 3 8.71 10.30 48.43
N ASP A 4 10.02 10.50 48.25
CA ASP A 4 10.71 11.71 48.64
C ASP A 4 10.38 12.90 47.71
N VAL A 5 10.95 14.06 47.98
CA VAL A 5 10.76 15.30 47.18
C VAL A 5 11.23 15.18 45.73
N GLN A 6 11.96 14.12 45.38
CA GLN A 6 12.41 13.80 44.03
C GLN A 6 11.63 12.64 43.40
N GLY A 7 10.63 12.09 44.11
CA GLY A 7 9.82 10.96 43.67
C GLY A 7 10.43 9.59 43.97
N ASN A 8 11.57 9.50 44.66
CA ASN A 8 12.21 8.22 44.96
C ASN A 8 11.54 7.53 46.14
N ILE A 9 11.57 6.20 46.18
CA ILE A 9 11.13 5.41 47.33
C ILE A 9 12.39 4.79 47.96
N PRO A 10 12.99 5.40 49.00
CA PRO A 10 14.32 5.01 49.49
C PRO A 10 14.43 3.55 49.90
N VAL A 11 13.37 3.01 50.53
CA VAL A 11 13.29 1.59 50.94
C VAL A 11 13.34 0.66 49.73
N LEU A 12 12.67 1.03 48.64
CA LEU A 12 12.65 0.26 47.39
C LEU A 12 14.01 0.32 46.69
N ASN A 13 14.62 1.50 46.64
CA ASN A 13 15.95 1.66 46.05
C ASN A 13 17.02 0.85 46.81
N ALA A 14 16.97 0.83 48.14
CA ALA A 14 17.86 0.01 48.96
C ALA A 14 17.67 -1.49 48.69
N PHE A 15 16.42 -1.95 48.58
CA PHE A 15 16.12 -3.34 48.22
C PHE A 15 16.74 -3.73 46.87
N TYR A 16 16.55 -2.93 45.83
CA TYR A 16 17.08 -3.23 44.49
C TYR A 16 18.61 -3.22 44.44
N LYS A 17 19.28 -2.27 45.12
CA LYS A 17 20.74 -2.25 45.24
C LYS A 17 21.30 -3.51 45.91
N ASN A 18 20.64 -3.98 46.97
CA ASN A 18 21.06 -5.19 47.69
C ASN A 18 20.78 -6.46 46.88
N ARG A 19 19.67 -6.50 46.13
CA ARG A 19 19.23 -7.69 45.41
C ARG A 19 19.94 -7.88 44.06
N TYR A 20 20.36 -6.78 43.43
CA TYR A 20 20.97 -6.75 42.09
C TYR A 20 22.21 -5.82 42.07
N PRO A 21 23.28 -6.17 42.80
CA PRO A 21 24.45 -5.30 42.97
C PRO A 21 25.23 -5.06 41.67
N ASP A 22 25.17 -5.99 40.70
CA ASP A 22 25.83 -5.86 39.40
C ASP A 22 25.12 -4.85 38.47
N GLU A 23 23.81 -4.67 38.64
CA GLU A 23 23.02 -3.69 37.88
C GLU A 23 23.03 -2.32 38.56
N TRP A 24 22.96 -2.30 39.90
CA TRP A 24 22.74 -1.09 40.70
C TRP A 24 23.81 -0.93 41.78
N SER A 25 24.72 0.02 41.59
CA SER A 25 25.78 0.34 42.53
C SER A 25 25.49 1.59 43.35
N SER A 26 26.40 1.99 44.24
CA SER A 26 26.31 3.29 44.93
C SER A 26 26.34 4.49 43.97
N ALA A 27 26.88 4.31 42.76
CA ALA A 27 26.99 5.32 41.72
C ALA A 27 25.77 5.41 40.78
N THR A 28 24.85 4.44 40.82
CA THR A 28 23.63 4.44 39.98
C THR A 28 22.37 4.48 40.83
N THR A 29 21.37 5.23 40.36
CA THR A 29 20.05 5.29 41.02
C THR A 29 19.17 4.18 40.45
N PRO A 30 18.66 3.25 41.29
CA PRO A 30 17.74 2.22 40.85
C PRO A 30 16.54 2.81 40.11
N ASN A 31 16.09 2.14 39.06
CA ASN A 31 14.86 2.44 38.35
C ASN A 31 13.85 1.28 38.55
N PRO A 32 13.25 1.14 39.75
CA PRO A 32 12.44 -0.03 40.09
C PRO A 32 10.97 0.09 39.65
N TYR A 33 10.57 1.21 39.05
CA TYR A 33 9.19 1.50 38.65
C TYR A 33 9.14 2.13 37.26
N SER A 34 7.95 2.12 36.64
CA SER A 34 7.73 2.83 35.38
C SER A 34 7.62 4.34 35.62
N LYS A 35 8.28 5.14 34.79
CA LYS A 35 8.25 6.61 34.85
C LYS A 35 7.63 7.16 33.58
N LYS A 36 6.72 8.14 33.73
CA LYS A 36 6.13 8.88 32.61
C LYS A 36 6.68 10.29 32.59
N ARG A 37 7.04 10.79 31.40
CA ARG A 37 7.29 12.20 31.15
C ARG A 37 6.07 12.76 30.42
N MET A 38 5.43 13.75 31.02
CA MET A 38 4.27 14.44 30.44
C MET A 38 4.73 15.66 29.64
N GLU A 39 3.90 16.11 28.70
CA GLU A 39 4.04 17.43 28.11
C GLU A 39 3.75 18.53 29.14
N ALA A 40 4.32 19.72 28.94
CA ALA A 40 4.10 20.89 29.80
C ALA A 40 2.79 21.63 29.43
N SER A 41 1.71 20.89 29.21
CA SER A 41 0.39 21.43 28.87
C SER A 41 -0.63 21.04 29.94
N PRO A 42 -1.73 21.81 30.13
CA PRO A 42 -2.82 21.41 31.01
C PRO A 42 -3.45 20.05 30.64
N LEU A 43 -3.35 19.64 29.37
CA LEU A 43 -3.86 18.36 28.89
C LEU A 43 -3.02 17.17 29.39
N SER A 44 -1.78 17.41 29.85
CA SER A 44 -0.91 16.44 30.53
C SER A 44 -0.76 15.11 29.78
N ARG A 45 -0.60 15.17 28.45
CA ARG A 45 -0.36 13.96 27.63
C ARG A 45 1.02 13.37 27.88
N VAL A 46 1.13 12.04 27.79
CA VAL A 46 2.40 11.32 27.99
C VAL A 46 3.26 11.49 26.74
N LEU A 47 4.49 11.98 26.87
CA LEU A 47 5.44 12.05 25.75
C LEU A 47 6.41 10.87 25.73
N GLU A 48 6.73 10.33 26.90
CA GLU A 48 7.68 9.24 27.04
C GLU A 48 7.32 8.38 28.26
N GLN A 49 7.42 7.06 28.10
CA GLN A 49 7.21 6.10 29.17
C GLN A 49 8.41 5.14 29.26
N ALA A 50 9.09 5.20 30.40
CA ALA A 50 10.17 4.30 30.77
C ALA A 50 9.63 3.09 31.53
N ALA A 51 10.24 1.93 31.31
CA ALA A 51 9.96 0.71 32.08
C ALA A 51 10.96 0.55 33.23
N PRO A 52 10.69 -0.32 34.22
CA PRO A 52 11.68 -0.66 35.25
C PRO A 52 12.95 -1.29 34.65
N GLY A 53 14.10 -1.02 35.25
CA GLY A 53 15.41 -1.55 34.82
C GLY A 53 16.40 -0.45 34.42
N LYS A 54 17.69 -0.80 34.40
CA LYS A 54 18.79 0.12 34.09
C LYS A 54 18.71 0.63 32.66
N ASP A 55 18.61 -0.29 31.72
CA ASP A 55 18.61 0.03 30.29
C ASP A 55 17.30 0.68 29.85
N TRP A 56 16.19 0.42 30.57
CA TRP A 56 14.87 0.98 30.31
C TRP A 56 14.57 2.30 31.04
N SER A 57 15.58 2.85 31.73
CA SER A 57 15.42 4.08 32.49
C SER A 57 15.21 5.30 31.60
N MET A 58 14.54 6.32 32.15
CA MET A 58 14.26 7.56 31.43
C MET A 58 15.57 8.19 30.92
N GLY A 59 15.67 8.42 29.61
CA GLY A 59 16.86 8.96 28.96
C GLY A 59 17.95 7.93 28.60
N ALA A 60 17.76 6.64 28.89
CA ALA A 60 18.68 5.58 28.47
C ALA A 60 18.51 5.15 27.00
N GLY A 61 17.47 5.64 26.32
CA GLY A 61 17.23 5.37 24.90
C GLY A 61 16.30 4.17 24.64
N HIS A 62 15.86 3.46 25.69
CA HIS A 62 14.89 2.37 25.59
C HIS A 62 13.58 2.73 26.30
N THR A 63 12.78 3.58 25.66
CA THR A 63 11.51 4.08 26.20
C THR A 63 10.44 4.11 25.11
N ILE A 64 9.18 3.97 25.51
CA ILE A 64 8.05 4.18 24.58
C ILE A 64 7.92 5.69 24.37
N LEU A 65 7.89 6.12 23.12
CA LEU A 65 7.71 7.53 22.76
C LEU A 65 6.33 7.74 22.15
N PHE A 66 5.72 8.87 22.49
CA PHE A 66 4.41 9.27 21.98
C PHE A 66 4.49 10.62 21.27
N ASP A 67 3.80 10.73 20.15
CA ASP A 67 3.55 11.99 19.45
C ASP A 67 2.05 12.11 19.12
N TYR A 68 1.54 13.34 19.16
CA TYR A 68 0.14 13.64 19.03
C TYR A 68 -0.09 14.69 17.95
N GLN A 69 -0.81 14.28 16.92
CA GLN A 69 -1.03 15.06 15.71
C GLN A 69 -2.51 14.96 15.30
N THR A 70 -2.82 15.49 14.12
CA THR A 70 -4.08 15.22 13.43
C THR A 70 -3.79 14.61 12.07
N ASN A 71 -4.80 13.99 11.45
CA ASN A 71 -4.62 13.48 10.09
C ASN A 71 -4.34 14.60 9.07
N THR A 72 -3.56 14.29 8.04
CA THR A 72 -3.27 15.13 6.88
C THR A 72 -4.18 14.79 5.69
N SER A 73 -4.00 15.48 4.56
CA SER A 73 -4.67 15.12 3.31
C SER A 73 -4.25 13.71 2.85
N ASP A 74 -5.18 13.03 2.19
CA ASP A 74 -4.97 11.72 1.53
C ASP A 74 -4.37 10.62 2.43
N GLU A 75 -4.60 10.71 3.74
CA GLU A 75 -3.94 9.84 4.73
C GLU A 75 -4.79 8.66 5.22
N VAL A 76 -6.10 8.90 5.41
CA VAL A 76 -7.05 7.94 6.01
C VAL A 76 -8.30 7.86 5.15
N LEU A 77 -8.60 6.68 4.62
CA LEU A 77 -9.79 6.43 3.81
C LEU A 77 -11.06 6.50 4.65
N GLN A 78 -12.13 7.03 4.06
CA GLN A 78 -13.45 7.08 4.67
C GLN A 78 -14.34 5.96 4.11
N PHE A 79 -14.47 4.89 4.87
CA PHE A 79 -15.38 3.78 4.56
C PHE A 79 -16.72 4.00 5.25
N ASP A 80 -17.79 3.56 4.59
CA ASP A 80 -19.16 3.67 5.09
C ASP A 80 -19.89 2.32 5.07
N VAL A 81 -21.10 2.30 5.65
CA VAL A 81 -21.99 1.14 5.68
C VAL A 81 -23.35 1.59 5.16
N ASP A 82 -23.86 0.91 4.15
CA ASP A 82 -25.19 1.14 3.62
C ASP A 82 -26.21 0.15 4.21
N PHE A 83 -27.43 0.63 4.46
CA PHE A 83 -28.56 -0.12 5.01
C PHE A 83 -29.73 -0.22 4.03
N SER A 84 -29.51 0.03 2.73
CA SER A 84 -30.55 -0.13 1.71
C SER A 84 -31.07 -1.58 1.57
N GLY A 85 -30.27 -2.57 2.00
CA GLY A 85 -30.61 -4.00 2.02
C GLY A 85 -31.13 -4.52 3.36
N ALA A 86 -31.34 -5.85 3.44
CA ALA A 86 -31.73 -6.51 4.69
C ALA A 86 -30.58 -6.63 5.69
N ASP A 87 -29.34 -6.67 5.19
CA ASP A 87 -28.10 -6.73 5.95
C ASP A 87 -27.27 -5.46 5.67
N PRO A 88 -26.44 -5.01 6.63
CA PRO A 88 -25.50 -3.93 6.38
C PRO A 88 -24.56 -4.31 5.23
N LEU A 89 -24.37 -3.37 4.30
CA LEU A 89 -23.50 -3.52 3.14
C LEU A 89 -22.27 -2.65 3.32
N PHE A 90 -21.09 -3.23 3.14
CA PHE A 90 -19.84 -2.47 3.16
C PHE A 90 -19.73 -1.57 1.93
N VAL A 91 -19.48 -0.28 2.15
CA VAL A 91 -19.22 0.70 1.09
C VAL A 91 -17.73 0.99 1.06
N VAL A 92 -17.11 0.74 -0.09
CA VAL A 92 -15.69 0.99 -0.28
C VAL A 92 -15.46 2.52 -0.34
N ALA A 93 -14.33 2.98 0.18
CA ALA A 93 -14.03 4.41 0.31
C ALA A 93 -13.78 5.08 -1.04
N ASP A 94 -14.56 6.09 -1.38
CA ASP A 94 -14.38 6.96 -2.55
C ASP A 94 -13.66 8.27 -2.21
N THR A 95 -13.41 8.51 -0.92
CA THR A 95 -12.89 9.74 -0.34
C THR A 95 -11.95 9.48 0.84
N TYR A 96 -11.20 10.50 1.22
CA TYR A 96 -10.39 10.52 2.43
C TYR A 96 -11.04 11.39 3.51
N TYR A 97 -10.79 11.08 4.78
CA TYR A 97 -11.12 11.99 5.87
C TYR A 97 -10.44 13.34 5.66
N PRO A 98 -11.18 14.47 5.74
CA PRO A 98 -10.58 15.78 5.58
C PRO A 98 -9.46 16.04 6.61
N THR A 99 -8.49 16.88 6.26
CA THR A 99 -7.39 17.25 7.15
C THR A 99 -7.90 17.77 8.50
N GLY A 100 -7.28 17.32 9.59
CA GLY A 100 -7.62 17.78 10.94
C GLY A 100 -8.91 17.21 11.53
N LYS A 101 -9.52 16.19 10.92
CA LYS A 101 -10.78 15.60 11.40
C LYS A 101 -10.59 14.45 12.38
N LEU A 102 -9.44 13.78 12.32
CA LEU A 102 -9.06 12.67 13.19
C LEU A 102 -7.87 13.06 14.07
N TYR A 103 -7.90 12.63 15.32
CA TYR A 103 -6.76 12.67 16.21
C TYR A 103 -5.80 11.53 15.86
N LYS A 104 -4.52 11.84 15.71
CA LYS A 104 -3.46 10.87 15.42
C LYS A 104 -2.56 10.73 16.62
N THR A 105 -2.38 9.50 17.11
CA THR A 105 -1.37 9.17 18.13
C THR A 105 -0.33 8.25 17.51
N ILE A 106 0.93 8.65 17.57
CA ILE A 106 2.07 7.89 17.09
C ILE A 106 2.77 7.31 18.31
N THR A 107 2.84 5.98 18.40
CA THR A 107 3.55 5.26 19.45
C THR A 107 4.76 4.58 18.85
N LYS A 108 5.94 4.89 19.35
CA LYS A 108 7.19 4.21 18.99
C LYS A 108 7.54 3.25 20.12
N ASP A 109 7.84 2.00 19.78
CA ASP A 109 8.20 0.99 20.77
C ASP A 109 9.56 1.27 21.42
N GLU A 110 9.87 0.54 22.48
CA GLU A 110 11.05 0.77 23.30
C GLU A 110 12.38 0.42 22.61
N ASN A 111 12.34 -0.20 21.42
CA ASN A 111 13.50 -0.50 20.60
C ASN A 111 13.64 0.45 19.40
N TRP A 112 12.72 1.41 19.25
CA TRP A 112 12.76 2.38 18.18
C TRP A 112 13.97 3.30 18.31
N ASN A 113 14.59 3.61 17.19
CA ASN A 113 15.57 4.68 17.08
C ASN A 113 15.47 5.32 15.69
N SER A 114 16.17 6.43 15.47
CA SER A 114 16.08 7.21 14.22
C SER A 114 16.41 6.43 12.95
N SER A 115 17.27 5.40 12.99
CA SER A 115 17.61 4.61 11.80
C SER A 115 16.49 3.68 11.33
N HIS A 116 15.49 3.40 12.18
CA HIS A 116 14.33 2.60 11.82
C HIS A 116 13.28 3.39 11.02
N GLY A 117 13.36 4.73 10.99
CA GLY A 117 12.33 5.55 10.35
C GLY A 117 10.93 5.31 10.91
N LYS A 118 10.06 4.65 10.13
CA LYS A 118 8.66 4.36 10.48
C LYS A 118 8.45 2.97 11.06
N ASP A 119 9.36 2.03 10.81
CA ASP A 119 9.34 0.73 11.49
C ASP A 119 9.35 0.91 13.02
N ARG A 120 8.83 -0.08 13.74
CA ARG A 120 8.65 -0.01 15.21
C ARG A 120 7.76 1.13 15.69
N THR A 121 6.89 1.61 14.81
CA THR A 121 5.89 2.64 15.11
C THR A 121 4.49 2.09 14.88
N THR A 122 3.54 2.49 15.72
CA THR A 122 2.11 2.31 15.53
C THR A 122 1.44 3.67 15.47
N GLU A 123 0.62 3.91 14.47
CA GLU A 123 -0.19 5.11 14.34
C GLU A 123 -1.67 4.75 14.55
N GLU A 124 -2.32 5.39 15.51
CA GLU A 124 -3.75 5.25 15.76
C GLU A 124 -4.48 6.54 15.39
N PHE A 125 -5.49 6.43 14.54
CA PHE A 125 -6.36 7.52 14.15
C PHE A 125 -7.71 7.35 14.81
N LYS A 126 -8.17 8.37 15.53
CA LYS A 126 -9.43 8.36 16.27
C LYS A 126 -10.32 9.51 15.85
N ASP A 127 -11.61 9.27 15.80
CA ASP A 127 -12.59 10.32 15.58
C ASP A 127 -12.84 11.16 16.86
N LYS A 128 -13.75 12.12 16.77
CA LYS A 128 -14.12 13.00 17.90
C LYS A 128 -14.87 12.28 19.02
N LEU A 129 -15.38 11.08 18.77
CA LEU A 129 -16.02 10.22 19.75
C LEU A 129 -15.02 9.23 20.38
N SER A 130 -13.73 9.38 20.11
CA SER A 130 -12.65 8.50 20.58
C SER A 130 -12.71 7.06 20.05
N ARG A 131 -13.44 6.84 18.95
CA ARG A 131 -13.47 5.57 18.24
C ARG A 131 -12.24 5.46 17.35
N ILE A 132 -11.58 4.30 17.35
CA ILE A 132 -10.43 4.04 16.46
C ILE A 132 -10.98 3.85 15.06
N ILE A 133 -10.52 4.65 14.10
CA ILE A 133 -10.89 4.54 12.68
C ILE A 133 -9.85 3.73 11.91
N LEU A 134 -8.57 3.97 12.19
CA LEU A 134 -7.44 3.28 11.56
C LEU A 134 -6.37 3.00 12.61
N LYS A 135 -5.84 1.79 12.58
CA LYS A 135 -4.58 1.42 13.22
C LYS A 135 -3.58 1.02 12.14
N ARG A 136 -2.47 1.76 12.04
CA ARG A 136 -1.40 1.56 11.06
C ARG A 136 -0.13 1.08 11.75
N THR A 137 0.43 -0.02 11.27
CA THR A 137 1.76 -0.50 11.64
C THR A 137 2.68 -0.51 10.44
N TYR A 138 3.97 -0.75 10.66
CA TYR A 138 4.98 -0.70 9.60
C TYR A 138 5.86 -1.95 9.61
N ASN A 139 6.22 -2.43 8.42
CA ASN A 139 7.25 -3.44 8.20
C ASN A 139 8.04 -3.07 6.94
N ASN A 140 9.36 -2.96 7.05
CA ASN A 140 10.22 -2.48 5.98
C ASN A 140 9.73 -1.14 5.41
N GLN A 141 9.28 -0.24 6.30
CA GLN A 141 8.71 1.06 5.98
C GLN A 141 7.37 1.02 5.22
N GLN A 142 6.83 -0.16 4.93
CA GLN A 142 5.52 -0.33 4.28
C GLN A 142 4.40 -0.30 5.31
N THR A 143 3.30 0.37 4.97
CA THR A 143 2.13 0.50 5.83
C THR A 143 1.29 -0.77 5.85
N HIS A 144 0.85 -1.17 7.03
CA HIS A 144 -0.13 -2.23 7.25
C HIS A 144 -1.31 -1.67 8.04
N ASP A 145 -2.42 -1.45 7.32
CA ASP A 145 -3.56 -0.69 7.82
C ASP A 145 -4.70 -1.59 8.26
N THR A 146 -5.16 -1.42 9.49
CA THR A 146 -6.39 -2.05 9.99
C THR A 146 -7.46 -0.99 10.18
N TYR A 147 -8.51 -1.04 9.37
CA TYR A 147 -9.64 -0.11 9.47
C TYR A 147 -10.75 -0.68 10.34
N TYR A 148 -11.42 0.22 11.04
CA TYR A 148 -12.57 -0.05 11.90
C TYR A 148 -13.71 0.82 11.39
N VAL A 149 -14.73 0.18 10.83
CA VAL A 149 -15.80 0.86 10.09
C VAL A 149 -17.06 0.80 10.93
N TYR A 150 -17.61 1.98 11.18
CA TYR A 150 -18.78 2.16 12.02
C TYR A 150 -20.00 2.46 11.17
N ASP A 151 -21.17 2.01 11.62
CA ASP A 151 -22.44 2.40 11.02
C ASP A 151 -22.90 3.80 11.48
N ASP A 152 -24.00 4.29 10.90
CA ASP A 152 -24.64 5.57 11.24
C ASP A 152 -25.11 5.64 12.70
N PHE A 153 -25.33 4.50 13.35
CA PHE A 153 -25.69 4.40 14.77
C PHE A 153 -24.46 4.38 15.69
N GLY A 154 -23.27 4.30 15.10
CA GLY A 154 -21.98 4.31 15.75
C GLY A 154 -21.49 2.96 16.25
N ASN A 155 -22.11 1.85 15.83
CA ASN A 155 -21.65 0.50 16.11
C ASN A 155 -20.51 0.09 15.18
N LEU A 156 -19.51 -0.62 15.71
CA LEU A 156 -18.46 -1.22 14.89
C LEU A 156 -19.06 -2.35 14.06
N THR A 157 -19.13 -2.16 12.74
CA THR A 157 -19.76 -3.12 11.82
C THR A 157 -18.73 -3.98 11.10
N TYR A 158 -17.62 -3.38 10.66
CA TYR A 158 -16.53 -4.10 9.99
C TYR A 158 -15.17 -3.79 10.59
N VAL A 159 -14.28 -4.79 10.54
CA VAL A 159 -12.84 -4.62 10.77
C VAL A 159 -12.13 -5.14 9.53
N LEU A 160 -11.42 -4.26 8.83
CA LEU A 160 -10.65 -4.63 7.65
C LEU A 160 -9.21 -4.92 8.07
N PRO A 161 -8.74 -6.17 8.01
CA PRO A 161 -7.33 -6.47 8.26
C PRO A 161 -6.43 -5.90 7.16
N PRO A 162 -5.10 -5.83 7.38
CA PRO A 162 -4.15 -5.22 6.44
C PRO A 162 -4.26 -5.69 4.98
N LEU A 163 -4.47 -6.99 4.77
CA LEU A 163 -4.61 -7.53 3.41
C LEU A 163 -5.91 -7.09 2.73
N ALA A 164 -7.01 -6.94 3.49
CA ALA A 164 -8.27 -6.47 2.95
C ALA A 164 -8.20 -4.97 2.65
N ALA A 165 -7.67 -4.17 3.58
CA ALA A 165 -7.47 -2.73 3.39
C ALA A 165 -6.55 -2.41 2.20
N ALA A 166 -5.50 -3.21 1.95
CA ALA A 166 -4.65 -3.02 0.78
C ALA A 166 -5.41 -3.23 -0.55
N LYS A 167 -6.44 -4.08 -0.55
CA LYS A 167 -7.26 -4.37 -1.73
C LYS A 167 -8.36 -3.34 -1.95
N THR A 168 -8.77 -2.60 -0.92
CA THR A 168 -9.80 -1.54 -1.06
C THR A 168 -9.31 -0.30 -1.80
N ASN A 169 -7.98 -0.14 -1.96
CA ASN A 169 -7.40 1.00 -2.69
C ASN A 169 -7.41 0.80 -4.21
N VAL A 170 -7.75 -0.40 -4.68
CA VAL A 170 -7.73 -0.76 -6.10
C VAL A 170 -9.15 -1.13 -6.50
N TYR A 171 -9.87 -0.21 -7.13
CA TYR A 171 -11.10 -0.58 -7.83
C TYR A 171 -10.71 -0.97 -9.24
N GLN A 172 -10.87 -2.23 -9.61
CA GLN A 172 -10.88 -2.60 -11.02
C GLN A 172 -12.19 -2.10 -11.63
N THR A 173 -12.14 -0.90 -12.19
CA THR A 173 -13.27 -0.26 -12.86
C THR A 173 -13.30 -0.74 -14.30
N GLY A 174 -13.96 -1.88 -14.53
CA GLY A 174 -14.09 -2.43 -15.88
C GLY A 174 -12.73 -2.85 -16.44
N THR A 175 -12.18 -3.94 -15.92
CA THR A 175 -11.08 -4.64 -16.59
C THR A 175 -11.65 -5.80 -17.41
N THR A 176 -11.02 -6.10 -18.54
CA THR A 176 -11.35 -7.26 -19.36
C THR A 176 -10.06 -8.01 -19.69
N SER A 177 -10.04 -9.30 -19.38
CA SER A 177 -8.93 -10.19 -19.68
C SER A 177 -9.19 -10.97 -20.97
N TYR A 178 -8.16 -11.08 -21.79
CA TYR A 178 -8.18 -11.80 -23.05
C TYR A 178 -7.12 -12.90 -23.02
N PRO A 179 -7.40 -14.11 -23.53
CA PRO A 179 -6.43 -15.20 -23.55
C PRO A 179 -5.26 -14.87 -24.48
N ALA A 180 -4.09 -15.45 -24.22
CA ALA A 180 -2.87 -15.25 -25.00
C ALA A 180 -3.05 -15.44 -26.53
N GLY A 181 -3.89 -16.41 -26.94
CA GLY A 181 -4.23 -16.66 -28.35
C GLY A 181 -4.93 -15.48 -29.09
N THR A 182 -5.39 -14.47 -28.34
CA THR A 182 -5.88 -13.22 -28.93
C THR A 182 -4.74 -12.42 -29.56
N PHE A 183 -3.53 -12.48 -29.00
CA PHE A 183 -2.38 -11.63 -29.38
C PHE A 183 -1.35 -12.33 -30.27
N VAL A 184 -1.39 -13.67 -30.31
CA VAL A 184 -0.48 -14.48 -31.11
C VAL A 184 -1.23 -15.53 -31.94
N SER A 185 -0.57 -16.11 -32.93
CA SER A 185 -1.06 -17.23 -33.73
C SER A 185 -0.04 -18.37 -33.77
N GLY A 186 -0.52 -19.62 -33.75
CA GLY A 186 0.34 -20.80 -33.66
C GLY A 186 0.89 -21.02 -32.25
N GLY A 187 1.63 -22.11 -32.05
CA GLY A 187 2.15 -22.52 -30.75
C GLY A 187 1.06 -22.96 -29.76
N ASN A 188 1.42 -23.02 -28.48
CA ASN A 188 0.52 -23.30 -27.36
C ASN A 188 0.65 -22.19 -26.30
N PRO A 189 0.34 -20.94 -26.66
CA PRO A 189 0.54 -19.81 -25.75
C PRO A 189 -0.42 -19.91 -24.55
N THR A 190 0.08 -19.54 -23.38
CA THR A 190 -0.69 -19.51 -22.12
C THR A 190 -0.63 -18.12 -21.51
N GLY A 191 -1.47 -17.88 -20.49
CA GLY A 191 -1.59 -16.58 -19.83
C GLY A 191 -2.66 -15.69 -20.44
N THR A 192 -2.68 -14.43 -20.01
CA THR A 192 -3.74 -13.45 -20.32
C THR A 192 -3.17 -12.06 -20.50
N VAL A 193 -3.89 -11.23 -21.24
CA VAL A 193 -3.66 -9.78 -21.25
C VAL A 193 -4.91 -9.09 -20.73
N THR A 194 -4.74 -8.22 -19.75
CA THR A 194 -5.83 -7.47 -19.12
C THR A 194 -5.74 -6.00 -19.48
N PHE A 195 -6.85 -5.44 -19.95
CA PHE A 195 -7.00 -4.02 -20.21
C PHE A 195 -8.17 -3.45 -19.41
N GLY A 196 -8.05 -2.21 -18.93
CA GLY A 196 -9.17 -1.51 -18.32
C GLY A 196 -8.75 -0.31 -17.50
N ILE A 197 -9.67 0.22 -16.72
CA ILE A 197 -9.40 1.33 -15.81
C ILE A 197 -9.35 0.80 -14.38
N GLU A 198 -8.36 1.23 -13.63
CA GLU A 198 -8.27 0.99 -12.20
C GLU A 198 -8.31 2.31 -11.46
N GLN A 199 -9.13 2.41 -10.42
CA GLN A 199 -9.02 3.47 -9.45
C GLN A 199 -7.99 3.05 -8.41
N THR A 200 -6.89 3.79 -8.30
CA THR A 200 -5.76 3.48 -7.41
C THR A 200 -5.77 4.27 -6.10
N ALA A 201 -6.66 5.27 -6.02
CA ALA A 201 -7.01 6.03 -4.83
C ALA A 201 -8.34 6.77 -5.08
N PRO A 202 -9.06 7.23 -4.03
CA PRO A 202 -10.13 8.23 -4.15
C PRO A 202 -9.90 9.26 -5.26
N GLY A 203 -10.80 9.26 -6.26
CA GLY A 203 -10.75 10.15 -7.42
C GLY A 203 -9.55 9.99 -8.37
N THR A 204 -8.63 9.04 -8.16
CA THR A 204 -7.43 8.82 -8.98
C THR A 204 -7.56 7.54 -9.79
N PHE A 205 -7.48 7.66 -11.11
CA PHE A 205 -7.70 6.57 -12.05
C PHE A 205 -6.49 6.37 -12.95
N GLU A 206 -6.25 5.12 -13.35
CA GLU A 206 -5.22 4.73 -14.30
C GLU A 206 -5.82 3.76 -15.30
N PHE A 207 -5.47 3.90 -16.58
CA PHE A 207 -5.66 2.81 -17.52
C PHE A 207 -4.52 1.81 -17.34
N VAL A 208 -4.86 0.52 -17.25
CA VAL A 208 -3.91 -0.58 -17.05
C VAL A 208 -3.90 -1.47 -18.28
N ALA A 209 -2.70 -1.77 -18.75
CA ALA A 209 -2.42 -2.79 -19.75
C ALA A 209 -1.44 -3.79 -19.15
N ASP A 210 -1.93 -4.95 -18.75
CA ASP A 210 -1.17 -5.98 -18.08
C ASP A 210 -1.01 -7.19 -19.00
N PHE A 211 0.20 -7.41 -19.50
CA PHE A 211 0.53 -8.53 -20.38
C PHE A 211 1.22 -9.62 -19.57
N ASP A 212 0.58 -10.79 -19.42
CA ASP A 212 1.20 -12.01 -18.92
C ASP A 212 1.05 -13.09 -19.98
N LEU A 213 2.01 -13.14 -20.92
CA LEU A 213 2.03 -14.10 -22.01
C LEU A 213 3.18 -15.09 -21.82
N GLN A 214 2.87 -16.39 -21.83
CA GLN A 214 3.84 -17.46 -21.59
C GLN A 214 3.77 -18.51 -22.70
N ASN A 215 4.78 -19.38 -22.77
CA ASN A 215 4.86 -20.48 -23.73
C ASN A 215 4.72 -20.03 -25.19
N LEU A 216 5.32 -18.88 -25.51
CA LEU A 216 5.24 -18.24 -26.81
C LEU A 216 6.16 -18.89 -27.86
N ALA A 217 6.83 -20.00 -27.52
CA ALA A 217 7.58 -20.81 -28.47
C ALA A 217 6.68 -21.24 -29.63
N ASN A 218 7.19 -21.10 -30.86
CA ASN A 218 6.46 -21.36 -32.11
C ASN A 218 5.21 -20.48 -32.33
N SER A 219 4.99 -19.45 -31.51
CA SER A 219 3.94 -18.46 -31.70
C SER A 219 4.45 -17.30 -32.55
N THR A 220 3.56 -16.71 -33.33
CA THR A 220 3.81 -15.47 -34.09
C THR A 220 2.91 -14.38 -33.54
N PHE A 221 3.50 -13.26 -33.09
CA PHE A 221 2.74 -12.09 -32.67
C PHE A 221 1.92 -11.54 -33.83
N LYS A 222 0.65 -11.23 -33.57
CA LYS A 222 -0.18 -10.50 -34.51
C LYS A 222 0.33 -9.05 -34.60
N THR A 223 0.23 -8.45 -35.77
CA THR A 223 0.63 -7.06 -36.03
C THR A 223 -0.47 -6.32 -36.79
N GLY A 224 -0.42 -5.00 -36.78
CA GLY A 224 -1.49 -4.14 -37.26
C GLY A 224 -2.59 -3.97 -36.21
N TYR A 225 -3.83 -3.83 -36.65
CA TYR A 225 -4.99 -3.76 -35.76
C TYR A 225 -5.24 -5.13 -35.12
N ILE A 226 -5.42 -5.15 -33.79
CA ILE A 226 -5.71 -6.37 -33.04
C ILE A 226 -7.18 -6.42 -32.63
N MET A 227 -7.65 -5.37 -31.97
CA MET A 227 -9.00 -5.28 -31.39
C MET A 227 -9.33 -3.86 -30.94
N ASP A 228 -10.60 -3.57 -30.69
CA ASP A 228 -11.03 -2.38 -29.95
C ASP A 228 -10.68 -2.57 -28.46
N LEU A 229 -10.14 -1.54 -27.81
CA LEU A 229 -9.77 -1.61 -26.39
C LEU A 229 -11.02 -1.40 -25.52
N PRO A 230 -11.22 -2.24 -24.49
CA PRO A 230 -12.31 -2.05 -23.54
C PRO A 230 -12.00 -0.86 -22.62
N HIS A 231 -13.04 -0.19 -22.14
CA HIS A 231 -12.97 0.85 -21.09
C HIS A 231 -11.88 1.91 -21.35
N THR A 232 -11.78 2.43 -22.57
CA THR A 232 -10.83 3.51 -22.88
C THR A 232 -11.35 4.88 -22.46
N HIS A 233 -10.42 5.81 -22.25
CA HIS A 233 -10.75 7.20 -21.96
C HIS A 233 -9.98 8.15 -22.87
N PRO A 234 -10.60 9.24 -23.39
CA PRO A 234 -9.93 10.18 -24.29
C PRO A 234 -8.62 10.78 -23.76
N ALA A 235 -8.49 10.87 -22.43
CA ALA A 235 -7.28 11.39 -21.79
C ALA A 235 -6.05 10.49 -21.93
N MET A 236 -6.20 9.24 -22.38
CA MET A 236 -5.05 8.40 -22.79
C MET A 236 -4.28 9.03 -23.96
N GLY A 237 -4.92 9.93 -24.71
CA GLY A 237 -4.38 10.55 -25.91
C GLY A 237 -4.64 9.74 -27.17
N SER A 238 -4.27 10.31 -28.32
CA SER A 238 -4.45 9.67 -29.63
C SER A 238 -3.43 8.56 -29.91
N HIS A 239 -2.35 8.48 -29.13
CA HIS A 239 -1.33 7.44 -29.27
C HIS A 239 -0.63 7.18 -27.95
N THR A 240 -0.77 5.96 -27.42
CA THR A 240 -0.23 5.59 -26.10
C THR A 240 0.50 4.27 -26.20
N TYR A 241 1.77 4.23 -25.83
CA TYR A 241 2.51 2.97 -25.76
C TYR A 241 2.04 2.14 -24.55
N LEU A 242 1.62 0.90 -24.78
CA LEU A 242 1.07 0.01 -23.75
C LEU A 242 2.03 -1.10 -23.33
N GLY A 243 3.15 -1.28 -24.03
CA GLY A 243 4.15 -2.27 -23.66
C GLY A 243 4.73 -2.99 -24.87
N GLY A 244 5.72 -3.84 -24.62
CA GLY A 244 6.38 -4.60 -25.67
C GLY A 244 7.49 -5.46 -25.11
N ALA A 245 7.91 -6.44 -25.90
CA ALA A 245 9.01 -7.33 -25.61
C ALA A 245 10.02 -7.29 -26.75
N SER A 246 11.29 -7.46 -26.42
CA SER A 246 12.33 -7.61 -27.43
C SER A 246 13.45 -8.51 -26.94
N VAL A 247 14.06 -9.24 -27.86
CA VAL A 247 15.22 -10.10 -27.63
C VAL A 247 16.27 -9.80 -28.70
N SER A 248 17.53 -9.78 -28.29
CA SER A 248 18.68 -9.61 -29.19
C SER A 248 19.78 -10.60 -28.84
N GLU A 249 20.53 -11.04 -29.84
CA GLU A 249 21.73 -11.84 -29.66
C GLU A 249 22.85 -11.30 -30.57
N SER A 250 24.08 -11.27 -30.05
CA SER A 250 25.27 -10.86 -30.79
C SER A 250 26.40 -11.82 -30.52
N SER A 251 26.88 -12.52 -31.56
CA SER A 251 27.99 -13.47 -31.46
C SER A 251 28.78 -13.52 -32.76
N GLY A 252 30.11 -13.46 -32.69
CA GLY A 252 31.00 -13.64 -33.84
C GLY A 252 30.77 -12.67 -35.02
N GLY A 253 30.31 -11.44 -34.75
CA GLY A 253 29.98 -10.45 -35.79
C GLY A 253 28.58 -10.60 -36.39
N VAL A 254 27.79 -11.56 -35.90
CA VAL A 254 26.38 -11.76 -36.24
C VAL A 254 25.52 -11.06 -35.20
N PHE A 255 24.50 -10.35 -35.66
CA PHE A 255 23.51 -9.72 -34.80
C PHE A 255 22.10 -10.10 -35.24
N ALA A 256 21.26 -10.52 -34.28
CA ALA A 256 19.84 -10.73 -34.48
C ALA A 256 19.02 -9.96 -33.43
N TYR A 257 17.86 -9.47 -33.83
CA TYR A 257 16.90 -8.80 -32.96
C TYR A 257 15.47 -9.11 -33.38
N ARG A 258 14.60 -9.25 -32.39
CA ARG A 258 13.17 -9.45 -32.60
C ARG A 258 12.41 -8.70 -31.53
N TYR A 259 11.29 -8.10 -31.90
CA TYR A 259 10.48 -7.31 -30.98
C TYR A 259 9.01 -7.31 -31.36
N VAL A 260 8.20 -6.96 -30.36
CA VAL A 260 6.79 -6.60 -30.48
C VAL A 260 6.51 -5.41 -29.58
N SER A 261 5.62 -4.53 -30.02
CA SER A 261 5.23 -3.30 -29.34
C SER A 261 3.73 -3.08 -29.52
N TYR A 262 3.03 -2.85 -28.44
CA TYR A 262 1.60 -2.60 -28.38
C TYR A 262 1.34 -1.13 -28.09
N TYR A 263 0.37 -0.55 -28.79
CA TYR A 263 -0.03 0.83 -28.59
C TYR A 263 -1.54 1.00 -28.75
N ALA A 264 -2.12 1.86 -27.91
CA ALA A 264 -3.46 2.36 -28.06
C ALA A 264 -3.46 3.51 -29.08
N ARG A 265 -4.45 3.52 -29.96
CA ARG A 265 -4.75 4.67 -30.84
C ARG A 265 -6.25 4.77 -31.01
N ASP A 266 -6.81 5.91 -30.62
CA ASP A 266 -8.23 6.24 -30.81
C ASP A 266 -9.19 5.13 -30.32
N GLY A 267 -8.92 4.58 -29.12
CA GLY A 267 -9.74 3.51 -28.51
C GLY A 267 -9.45 2.10 -29.03
N LYS A 268 -8.40 1.91 -29.85
CA LYS A 268 -8.08 0.62 -30.48
C LYS A 268 -6.67 0.17 -30.13
N LEU A 269 -6.49 -1.15 -30.04
CA LEU A 269 -5.20 -1.78 -29.85
C LEU A 269 -4.56 -2.10 -31.20
N TYR A 270 -3.32 -1.67 -31.33
CA TYR A 270 -2.46 -2.04 -32.44
C TYR A 270 -1.17 -2.66 -31.91
N ALA A 271 -0.58 -3.51 -32.74
CA ALA A 271 0.73 -4.09 -32.48
C ALA A 271 1.66 -3.84 -33.68
N TYR A 272 2.90 -3.51 -33.40
CA TYR A 272 3.98 -3.48 -34.37
C TYR A 272 5.03 -4.48 -33.94
N GLY A 273 5.47 -5.33 -34.86
CA GLY A 273 6.43 -6.37 -34.56
C GLY A 273 7.32 -6.60 -35.77
N GLY A 274 8.56 -6.95 -35.49
CA GLY A 274 9.56 -7.13 -36.52
C GLY A 274 10.78 -7.86 -35.97
N GLY A 275 11.71 -8.13 -36.87
CA GLY A 275 13.00 -8.62 -36.48
C GLY A 275 13.98 -8.55 -37.64
N TYR A 276 15.26 -8.51 -37.30
CA TYR A 276 16.34 -8.51 -38.28
C TYR A 276 17.43 -9.48 -37.83
N SER A 277 18.13 -10.06 -38.79
CA SER A 277 19.29 -10.92 -38.55
C SER A 277 20.31 -10.66 -39.65
N SER A 278 21.57 -10.47 -39.28
CA SER A 278 22.67 -10.24 -40.24
C SER A 278 22.94 -11.45 -41.14
N ASN A 279 22.49 -12.65 -40.76
CA ASN A 279 22.66 -13.89 -41.53
C ASN A 279 21.34 -14.44 -42.12
N GLY A 280 20.24 -13.67 -42.07
CA GLY A 280 18.94 -14.09 -42.61
C GLY A 280 18.20 -15.18 -41.81
N VAL A 281 18.84 -15.77 -40.79
CA VAL A 281 18.21 -16.73 -39.87
C VAL A 281 17.79 -15.99 -38.60
N ASN A 282 16.49 -15.86 -38.36
CA ASN A 282 15.93 -15.23 -37.16
C ASN A 282 15.36 -16.30 -36.22
N THR A 283 16.25 -17.01 -35.51
CA THR A 283 15.91 -18.06 -34.54
C THR A 283 15.52 -17.54 -33.17
N LEU A 284 15.55 -16.21 -32.97
CA LEU A 284 15.19 -15.62 -31.69
C LEU A 284 13.71 -15.84 -31.38
N VAL A 285 13.47 -16.42 -30.22
CA VAL A 285 12.14 -16.67 -29.67
C VAL A 285 11.97 -15.78 -28.45
N ILE A 286 10.88 -15.02 -28.42
CA ILE A 286 10.39 -14.44 -27.18
C ILE A 286 9.58 -15.56 -26.52
N SER A 287 10.10 -16.13 -25.43
CA SER A 287 9.49 -17.26 -24.71
C SER A 287 8.29 -16.85 -23.87
N ASP A 288 8.40 -15.66 -23.29
CA ASP A 288 7.55 -15.07 -22.29
C ASP A 288 7.55 -13.54 -22.46
N PHE A 289 6.44 -12.92 -22.11
CA PHE A 289 6.27 -11.47 -22.06
C PHE A 289 5.36 -11.14 -20.88
N ASP A 290 6.00 -10.75 -19.78
CA ASP A 290 5.35 -10.27 -18.56
C ASP A 290 5.66 -8.77 -18.38
N ARG A 291 4.65 -7.92 -18.52
CA ARG A 291 4.76 -6.48 -18.35
C ARG A 291 3.42 -5.80 -18.11
N THR A 292 3.37 -5.04 -17.02
CA THR A 292 2.28 -4.08 -16.75
C THR A 292 2.69 -2.66 -17.14
N THR A 293 1.81 -1.96 -17.87
CA THR A 293 1.91 -0.52 -18.15
C THR A 293 0.69 0.19 -17.57
N ARG A 294 0.90 1.34 -16.92
CA ARG A 294 -0.14 2.17 -16.32
C ARG A 294 -0.10 3.57 -16.92
N VAL A 295 -1.26 4.12 -17.22
CA VAL A 295 -1.42 5.46 -17.81
C VAL A 295 -2.36 6.26 -16.92
N SER A 296 -1.86 7.29 -16.26
CA SER A 296 -2.68 8.14 -15.41
C SER A 296 -3.81 8.81 -16.18
N LEU A 297 -5.00 8.79 -15.61
CA LEU A 297 -6.19 9.44 -16.13
C LEU A 297 -6.57 10.63 -15.23
N PRO A 298 -7.34 11.61 -15.76
CA PRO A 298 -7.82 12.74 -14.98
C PRO A 298 -8.61 12.32 -13.75
N GLN A 299 -8.57 13.17 -12.72
CA GLN A 299 -9.43 12.98 -11.56
C GLN A 299 -10.91 13.16 -11.95
N ASN A 300 -11.78 12.32 -11.38
CA ASN A 300 -13.24 12.35 -11.60
C ASN A 300 -13.66 12.11 -13.06
N LEU A 301 -13.40 10.90 -13.59
CA LEU A 301 -13.84 10.51 -14.93
C LEU A 301 -15.37 10.59 -15.05
N GLN A 302 -15.89 11.62 -15.72
CA GLN A 302 -17.33 11.76 -16.00
C GLN A 302 -17.82 10.51 -16.76
N GLY A 303 -18.82 9.81 -16.20
CA GLY A 303 -19.40 8.60 -16.78
C GLY A 303 -19.01 7.31 -16.06
N TYR A 304 -17.91 7.30 -15.31
CA TYR A 304 -17.57 6.19 -14.41
C TYR A 304 -18.17 6.47 -13.02
N THR A 305 -19.50 6.48 -12.95
CA THR A 305 -20.25 6.49 -11.68
C THR A 305 -20.60 5.06 -11.29
N GLU A 306 -20.68 4.78 -9.98
CA GLU A 306 -20.90 3.49 -9.29
C GLU A 306 -21.85 2.46 -9.95
N ALA A 307 -22.72 2.89 -10.86
CA ALA A 307 -23.71 2.06 -11.53
C ALA A 307 -23.12 1.05 -12.54
N GLU A 308 -21.93 1.28 -13.11
CA GLU A 308 -21.32 0.37 -14.10
C GLU A 308 -20.33 -0.64 -13.50
N THR A 309 -19.96 -0.46 -12.22
CA THR A 309 -18.96 -1.29 -11.51
C THR A 309 -19.55 -2.21 -10.44
N ALA A 310 -20.87 -2.28 -10.32
CA ALA A 310 -21.57 -3.18 -9.40
C ALA A 310 -21.55 -4.66 -9.83
N GLU A 311 -20.48 -5.15 -10.45
CA GLU A 311 -20.22 -6.59 -10.53
C GLU A 311 -19.63 -7.09 -9.21
N LYS A 312 -20.54 -7.18 -8.23
CA LYS A 312 -20.56 -8.14 -7.11
C LYS A 312 -19.20 -8.46 -6.48
N VAL A 313 -18.84 -7.67 -5.47
CA VAL A 313 -18.26 -8.28 -4.27
C VAL A 313 -19.39 -9.06 -3.61
N ARG A 314 -19.47 -10.36 -3.92
CA ARG A 314 -20.22 -11.37 -3.15
C ARG A 314 -19.24 -12.18 -2.31
#